data_AF-A0AAE3CWF7-F1
#
_entry.id   AF-A0AAE3CWF7-F1
#
_cell.length_a   1.000
_cell.length_b   1.000
_cell.length_c   1.000
_cell.angle_alpha   90.00
_cell.angle_beta   90.00
_cell.angle_gamma   90.00
#
_symmetry.space_group_name_H-M   'P 1'
#
loop_
_entity.id
_entity.type
_entity.pdbx_description
1 polymer ?
#
loop_
_entity_poly.entity_id
_entity_poly.type
_entity_poly.pdbx_seq_one_letter_code
_entity_poly.pdbx_strand_id
1 'polypeptide(L)' 'MADINIHQAAEKAHQVELINLLIESHPHQLQDSEISTLASLMAKLSGDVCVFLQEEIVAQEAKA' A
#
# COMPACT_ATOMS: atom_id res chain seq x y z
N MET A 1 -7.34 -4.42 11.87
CA MET A 1 -6.32 -5.41 11.46
C MET A 1 -6.78 -5.96 10.14
N ALA A 2 -5.92 -5.92 9.12
CA ALA A 2 -6.32 -6.24 7.76
C ALA A 2 -6.34 -7.76 7.60
N ASP A 3 -7.51 -8.38 7.76
CA ASP A 3 -7.80 -9.76 7.33
C ASP A 3 -7.75 -9.84 5.79
N ILE A 4 -6.56 -9.69 5.21
CA ILE A 4 -6.33 -9.76 3.77
C ILE A 4 -5.48 -10.99 3.45
N ASN A 5 -5.74 -11.60 2.30
CA ASN A 5 -4.90 -12.67 1.79
C ASN A 5 -3.75 -12.11 0.91
N ILE A 6 -2.82 -12.99 0.52
CA ILE A 6 -1.66 -12.63 -0.29
C ILE A 6 -2.02 -11.97 -1.64
N HIS A 7 -3.14 -12.35 -2.26
CA HIS A 7 -3.59 -11.73 -3.51
C HIS A 7 -4.07 -10.30 -3.29
N GLN A 8 -4.80 -10.05 -2.20
CA GLN A 8 -5.24 -8.71 -1.82
C GLN A 8 -4.07 -7.83 -1.39
N ALA A 9 -3.07 -8.38 -0.70
CA ALA A 9 -1.84 -7.66 -0.36
C ALA A 9 -1.07 -7.27 -1.63
N ALA A 10 -0.94 -8.19 -2.60
CA ALA A 10 -0.30 -7.90 -3.88
C ALA A 10 -1.06 -6.83 -4.69
N GLU A 11 -2.40 -6.89 -4.72
CA GLU A 11 -3.23 -5.88 -5.38
C GLU A 11 -3.04 -4.50 -4.74
N LYS A 12 -3.07 -4.41 -3.40
CA LYS A 12 -2.85 -3.16 -2.67
C LYS A 12 -1.45 -2.59 -2.92
N ALA A 13 -0.42 -3.43 -2.92
CA ALA A 13 0.94 -3.03 -3.25
C ALA A 13 1.04 -2.48 -4.68
N HIS A 14 0.36 -3.13 -5.64
CA HIS A 14 0.30 -2.65 -7.01
C HIS A 14 -0.44 -1.31 -7.13
N GLN A 15 -1.53 -1.09 -6.38
CA GLN A 15 -2.22 0.19 -6.34
C GLN A 15 -1.33 1.32 -5.79
N VAL A 16 -0.50 1.06 -4.78
CA VAL A 16 0.49 2.03 -4.29
C VAL A 16 1.46 2.43 -5.41
N GLU A 17 1.95 1.46 -6.18
CA GLU A 17 2.85 1.71 -7.30
C GLU A 17 2.20 2.55 -8.40
N LEU A 18 0.94 2.27 -8.75
CA LEU A 18 0.20 3.07 -9.73
C LEU A 18 0.01 4.52 -9.26
N ILE A 19 -0.22 4.74 -7.97
CA ILE A 19 -0.33 6.10 -7.40
C ILE A 19 1.03 6.82 -7.45
N ASN A 20 2.13 6.14 -7.11
CA ASN A 20 3.47 6.69 -7.25
C ASN A 20 3.75 7.12 -8.70
N LEU A 21 3.50 6.23 -9.65
CA LEU A 21 3.73 6.50 -11.07
C LEU A 21 2.88 7.68 -11.57
N LEU A 22 1.63 7.81 -11.10
CA LEU A 22 0.76 8.94 -11.42
C LEU A 22 1.38 10.27 -10.93
N ILE A 23 1.84 10.30 -9.67
CA ILE A 23 2.45 11.49 -9.06
C ILE A 23 3.74 11.86 -9.79
N GLU A 24 4.59 10.88 -10.11
CA GLU A 24 5.86 11.09 -10.81
C GLU A 24 5.67 11.55 -12.26
N SER A 25 4.69 10.98 -12.96
CA SER A 25 4.47 11.29 -14.38
C SER A 25 3.82 12.66 -14.56
N HIS A 26 2.92 13.06 -13.65
CA HIS A 26 2.08 14.24 -13.79
C HIS A 26 2.08 15.16 -12.55
N PRO A 27 3.26 15.49 -11.95
CA PRO A 27 3.33 16.18 -10.66
C PRO A 27 2.71 17.58 -10.69
N HIS A 28 2.76 18.25 -11.85
CA HIS A 28 2.22 19.60 -12.04
C HIS A 28 0.73 19.63 -12.42
N GLN A 29 0.10 18.46 -12.61
CA GLN A 29 -1.32 18.34 -12.93
C GLN A 29 -2.17 18.01 -11.70
N LEU A 30 -1.55 17.80 -10.53
CA LEU A 30 -2.19 17.49 -9.28
C LEU A 30 -2.25 18.73 -8.38
N GLN A 31 -3.40 18.95 -7.76
CA GLN A 31 -3.59 19.97 -6.73
C GLN A 31 -3.04 19.48 -5.38
N ASP A 32 -2.65 20.40 -4.50
CA ASP A 32 -2.16 20.06 -3.16
C ASP A 32 -3.15 19.20 -2.35
N SER A 33 -4.46 19.44 -2.52
CA SER A 33 -5.52 18.61 -1.92
C SER A 33 -5.58 17.20 -2.48
N GLU A 34 -5.30 17.03 -3.78
CA GLU A 34 -5.24 15.72 -4.43
C GLU A 34 -3.99 14.97 -3.96
N ILE A 35 -2.84 15.63 -3.85
CA ILE A 35 -1.61 15.07 -3.28
C ILE A 35 -1.86 14.58 -1.85
N SER A 36 -2.51 15.38 -1.01
CA SER A 36 -2.84 15.00 0.37
C SER A 36 -3.78 13.78 0.43
N THR A 37 -4.75 13.71 -0.49
CA THR A 37 -5.69 12.59 -0.59
C THR A 37 -4.98 11.32 -1.07
N LEU A 38 -4.13 11.41 -2.09
CA LEU A 38 -3.35 10.30 -2.61
C LEU A 38 -2.36 9.79 -1.56
N ALA A 39 -1.67 10.68 -0.83
CA ALA A 39 -0.78 10.30 0.27
C ALA A 39 -1.53 9.54 1.38
N SER A 40 -2.75 9.98 1.73
CA SER A 40 -3.60 9.29 2.70
C SER A 40 -4.04 7.91 2.21
N LEU A 41 -4.37 7.78 0.92
CA LEU A 41 -4.72 6.51 0.29
C LEU A 41 -3.52 5.56 0.27
N MET A 42 -2.34 6.04 -0.14
CA MET A 42 -1.10 5.27 -0.12
C MET A 42 -0.77 4.77 1.28
N ALA A 43 -0.87 5.62 2.31
CA ALA A 43 -0.61 5.24 3.69
C ALA A 43 -1.54 4.11 4.17
N LYS A 44 -2.81 4.14 3.77
CA LYS A 44 -3.77 3.07 4.06
C LYS A 44 -3.39 1.76 3.36
N LEU A 45 -3.12 1.83 2.04
CA LEU A 45 -2.80 0.65 1.23
C LEU A 45 -1.48 0.01 1.68
N SER A 46 -0.43 0.80 1.87
CA SER A 46 0.88 0.31 2.32
C SER A 46 0.85 -0.15 3.77
N GLY A 47 0.04 0.50 4.63
CA GLY A 47 -0.21 0.06 6.00
C GLY A 47 -0.85 -1.31 6.07
N ASP A 48 -1.90 -1.56 5.28
CA ASP A 48 -2.56 -2.87 5.17
C ASP A 48 -1.56 -3.97 4.74
N VAL A 49 -0.71 -3.68 3.74
CA VAL A 49 0.34 -4.60 3.27
C VAL A 49 1.39 -4.85 4.36
N CYS A 50 1.80 -3.80 5.08
CA CYS A 50 2.80 -3.91 6.14
C CYS A 50 2.31 -4.83 7.27
N VAL A 51 1.05 -4.66 7.71
CA VAL A 51 0.44 -5.52 8.74
C VAL A 51 0.38 -6.97 8.26
N PHE A 52 -0.10 -7.22 7.04
CA PHE A 52 -0.15 -8.57 6.46
C PHE A 52 1.24 -9.24 6.45
N LEU A 53 2.26 -8.55 5.96
CA LEU A 53 3.62 -9.09 5.90
C LEU A 53 4.20 -9.38 7.29
N GLN A 54 3.93 -8.55 8.29
CA GLN A 54 4.37 -8.79 9.66
C GLN A 54 3.73 -10.06 10.24
N GLU A 55 2.43 -10.26 10.03
CA GLU A 55 1.70 -11.45 10.46
C GLU A 55 2.25 -12.72 9.78
N GLU A 56 2.50 -12.68 8.47
CA GLU A 56 3.09 -13.79 7.71
C GLU A 56 4.52 -14.12 8.16
N ILE A 57 5.35 -13.12 8.46
CA ILE A 57 6.71 -13.33 8.99
C ILE A 57 6.64 -14.07 10.34
N VAL A 58 5.81 -13.61 11.27
CA VAL A 58 5.63 -14.27 12.57
C VAL A 58 5.12 -15.70 12.40
N ALA A 59 4.16 -15.92 11.50
CA ALA A 59 3.61 -17.24 11.21
C ALA A 59 4.65 -18.18 10.57
N GLN A 60 5.57 -17.66 9.76
CA GLN A 60 6.64 -18.42 9.14
C GLN A 60 7.74 -18.77 10.16
N GLU A 61 8.12 -17.83 11.03
CA GLU A 61 9.13 -18.05 12.08
C GLU A 61 8.64 -19.04 13.14
N ALA A 62 7.35 -19.02 13.50
CA ALA A 62 6.77 -19.99 14.44
C ALA A 62 6.75 -21.44 13.91
N LYS A 63 6.94 -21.63 12.60
CA LYS A 63 6.99 -22.94 11.94
C LYS A 63 8.42 -23.44 11.72
N ALA A 64 9.43 -22.61 11.94
CA ALA A 64 10.86 -22.94 11.79
C ALA A 64 11.43 -23.51 13.09
#